data_AF-A0A8C3KGY3-F1
#
_entry.id   AF-A0A8C3KGY3-F1
#
_cell.length_a   1.000
_cell.length_b   1.000
_cell.length_c   1.000
_cell.angle_alpha   90.00
_cell.angle_beta   90.00
_cell.angle_gamma   90.00
#
_symmetry.space_group_name_H-M   'P 1'
#
loop_
_entity.id
_entity.type
_entity.pdbx_description
1 polymer ?
#
loop_
_entity_poly.entity_id
_entity_poly.type
_entity_poly.pdbx_seq_one_letter_code
_entity_poly.pdbx_strand_id
1 'polypeptide(L)'
;MTVNAGESLWEKNPLHLKSFSNCLQLKAWARDFLPHNTAEKQWGAQVLLKQSRPSVTVSGSSASMACQVSAKTIVHWYKQHPGEPPKRILYVSGQSPVFDDSSDTWRFQVRQHPTESLYALTIDYLTPRDSGTYYCAYCGYYNKVFGSGTKLIVSGKLHSRPANFEILQKEHKNQIMYVCLIEKFYPDVIRVTWTDKGNKIVEGDNIVKGDAWKPTKEDKYSISSWLTVPAEKKDENYYCNYEHETGKESVTKQGI
;
A
#
# COMPACT_ATOMS: atom_id res chain seq x y z
N MET A 1 -30.87 -39.95 15.83
CA MET A 1 -29.43 -39.60 15.84
C MET A 1 -29.23 -38.54 14.78
N THR A 2 -29.24 -37.30 15.21
CA THR A 2 -29.04 -36.09 14.40
C THR A 2 -27.57 -35.72 14.48
N VAL A 3 -26.91 -35.50 13.33
CA VAL A 3 -25.59 -34.86 13.26
C VAL A 3 -25.71 -33.72 12.26
N ASN A 4 -25.60 -32.50 12.79
CA ASN A 4 -25.68 -31.26 12.03
C ASN A 4 -24.38 -30.98 11.26
N ALA A 5 -24.56 -30.33 10.11
CA ALA A 5 -23.53 -29.73 9.29
C ALA A 5 -22.79 -28.63 10.05
N GLY A 6 -21.44 -28.70 10.05
CA GLY A 6 -20.57 -27.67 10.59
C GLY A 6 -20.17 -26.68 9.51
N GLU A 7 -20.68 -25.46 9.62
CA GLU A 7 -20.31 -24.30 8.82
C GLU A 7 -18.84 -23.90 9.09
N SER A 8 -18.13 -23.57 8.01
CA SER A 8 -16.73 -23.15 8.04
C SER A 8 -16.60 -21.66 8.37
N LEU A 9 -16.09 -21.36 9.57
CA LEU A 9 -15.80 -20.01 10.08
C LEU A 9 -14.50 -19.43 9.47
N TRP A 10 -14.54 -19.00 8.21
CA TRP A 10 -13.43 -18.25 7.57
C TRP A 10 -13.74 -16.77 7.30
N GLU A 11 -14.90 -16.26 7.73
CA GLU A 11 -15.23 -14.85 7.62
C GLU A 11 -15.25 -14.18 9.00
N LYS A 12 -14.57 -13.02 9.10
CA LYS A 12 -14.55 -12.03 10.19
C LYS A 12 -13.46 -12.21 11.26
N ASN A 13 -12.28 -11.62 11.03
CA ASN A 13 -11.56 -10.82 12.03
C ASN A 13 -10.25 -10.20 11.49
N PRO A 14 -10.12 -8.86 11.36
CA PRO A 14 -8.88 -8.21 10.91
C PRO A 14 -7.78 -8.06 11.97
N LEU A 15 -7.96 -8.58 13.19
CA LEU A 15 -7.10 -8.25 14.34
C LEU A 15 -6.08 -9.33 14.77
N HIS A 16 -5.72 -10.27 13.89
CA HIS A 16 -4.68 -11.25 14.21
C HIS A 16 -3.54 -11.31 13.17
N LEU A 17 -2.86 -10.18 12.99
CA LEU A 17 -1.41 -10.21 12.76
C LEU A 17 -0.74 -10.45 14.12
N LYS A 18 -0.70 -11.72 14.54
CA LYS A 18 0.00 -12.13 15.77
C LYS A 18 1.47 -11.74 15.67
N SER A 19 1.87 -10.84 16.56
CA SER A 19 3.22 -10.63 17.12
C SER A 19 4.38 -10.81 16.13
N PHE A 20 4.77 -9.72 15.45
CA PHE A 20 6.14 -9.61 14.96
C PHE A 20 7.03 -9.18 16.13
N SER A 21 7.91 -10.08 16.51
CA SER A 21 9.01 -9.96 17.47
C SER A 21 9.64 -8.56 17.53
N ASN A 22 10.06 -8.13 18.73
CA ASN A 22 10.86 -6.93 18.96
C ASN A 22 11.92 -6.75 17.87
N CYS A 23 11.94 -5.58 17.21
CA CYS A 23 12.83 -5.26 16.09
C CYS A 23 14.34 -5.38 16.42
N LEU A 24 14.72 -5.54 17.70
CA LEU A 24 16.08 -5.50 18.24
C LEU A 24 16.76 -6.86 18.44
N GLN A 25 16.32 -7.96 17.84
CA GLN A 25 17.18 -9.18 17.79
C GLN A 25 18.26 -9.08 16.70
N LEU A 26 19.18 -8.13 16.87
CA LEU A 26 20.56 -8.17 16.39
C LEU A 26 21.45 -7.99 17.64
N LYS A 27 22.40 -8.91 17.85
CA LYS A 27 22.96 -9.35 19.15
C LYS A 27 23.71 -8.29 19.99
N ALA A 28 23.56 -8.43 21.32
CA ALA A 28 24.46 -8.09 22.46
C ALA A 28 24.83 -6.61 22.70
N TRP A 29 24.65 -5.99 23.87
CA TRP A 29 24.98 -6.39 25.25
C TRP A 29 23.86 -6.01 26.23
N ALA A 30 23.51 -6.92 27.14
CA ALA A 30 22.76 -6.64 28.35
C ALA A 30 23.69 -6.82 29.55
N ARG A 31 23.72 -5.81 30.43
CA ARG A 31 24.18 -5.73 31.83
C ARG A 31 24.54 -4.26 32.09
N ASP A 32 24.07 -3.50 33.09
CA ASP A 32 23.21 -3.72 34.24
C ASP A 32 22.72 -2.33 34.75
N PHE A 33 21.75 -2.35 35.68
CA PHE A 33 21.30 -1.29 36.61
C PHE A 33 20.14 -0.36 36.20
N LEU A 34 18.96 -0.67 36.75
CA LEU A 34 17.89 0.25 37.19
C LEU A 34 18.32 0.91 38.54
N PRO A 35 17.68 1.97 39.10
CA PRO A 35 16.28 2.34 38.90
C PRO A 35 15.84 3.84 38.97
N HIS A 36 14.58 4.03 38.58
CA HIS A 36 13.58 5.04 38.99
C HIS A 36 13.63 6.51 38.53
N ASN A 37 12.46 6.89 38.01
CA ASN A 37 11.86 8.23 37.88
C ASN A 37 12.43 9.19 36.84
N THR A 38 11.74 9.26 35.69
CA THR A 38 11.39 10.55 35.08
C THR A 38 10.32 10.36 34.03
N ALA A 39 9.21 11.11 34.20
CA ALA A 39 8.22 11.55 33.22
C ALA A 39 7.93 10.63 32.02
N GLU A 40 6.66 10.20 31.90
CA GLU A 40 6.07 9.80 30.63
C GLU A 40 6.19 10.95 29.62
N LYS A 41 7.35 11.01 28.94
CA LYS A 41 7.53 11.81 27.75
C LYS A 41 6.61 11.21 26.70
N GLN A 42 5.59 11.98 26.35
CA GLN A 42 4.72 11.80 25.20
C GLN A 42 5.59 11.45 23.98
N TRP A 43 5.58 10.18 23.60
CA TRP A 43 6.50 9.64 22.60
C TRP A 43 6.02 10.02 21.20
N GLY A 44 6.75 10.96 20.58
CA GLY A 44 7.12 11.02 19.16
C GLY A 44 6.01 11.04 18.11
N ALA A 45 6.08 12.03 17.20
CA ALA A 45 5.33 12.02 15.94
C ALA A 45 5.49 10.67 15.21
N GLN A 46 4.37 10.07 14.80
CA GLN A 46 4.37 8.81 14.04
C GLN A 46 5.17 8.97 12.75
N VAL A 47 6.14 8.09 12.51
CA VAL A 47 6.92 8.08 11.26
C VAL A 47 5.97 7.74 10.10
N LEU A 48 5.89 8.63 9.12
CA LEU A 48 5.07 8.45 7.92
C LEU A 48 5.93 7.93 6.78
N LEU A 49 5.46 6.87 6.13
CA LEU A 49 6.06 6.25 4.95
C LEU A 49 5.16 6.46 3.74
N LYS A 50 5.71 7.02 2.67
CA LYS A 50 4.98 7.26 1.42
C LYS A 50 5.71 6.59 0.26
N GLN A 51 5.10 5.55 -0.30
CA GLN A 51 5.54 4.95 -1.57
C GLN A 51 4.90 5.67 -2.75
N SER A 52 5.74 6.10 -3.69
CA SER A 52 5.35 7.05 -4.74
C SER A 52 4.39 6.47 -5.78
N ARG A 53 4.49 5.18 -6.08
CA ARG A 53 3.67 4.52 -7.11
C ARG A 53 3.02 3.26 -6.55
N PRO A 54 1.77 2.96 -6.94
CA PRO A 54 1.09 1.73 -6.55
C PRO A 54 1.63 0.51 -7.31
N SER A 55 2.12 0.69 -8.54
CA SER A 55 2.76 -0.36 -9.34
C SER A 55 3.84 0.17 -10.26
N VAL A 56 4.66 -0.76 -10.74
CA VAL A 56 5.65 -0.57 -11.81
C VAL A 56 5.59 -1.80 -12.72
N THR A 57 5.07 -1.64 -13.93
CA THR A 57 5.20 -2.63 -15.00
C THR A 57 6.44 -2.34 -15.84
N VAL A 58 7.27 -3.36 -16.06
CA VAL A 58 8.53 -3.22 -16.80
C VAL A 58 8.76 -4.41 -17.72
N SER A 59 9.17 -4.10 -18.94
CA SER A 59 9.68 -5.05 -19.94
C SER A 59 11.21 -5.06 -20.06
N GLY A 60 11.86 -4.06 -19.46
CA GLY A 60 13.31 -3.90 -19.43
C GLY A 60 14.00 -4.66 -18.29
N SER A 61 15.31 -4.43 -18.14
CA SER A 61 16.17 -5.15 -17.20
C SER A 61 16.15 -4.59 -15.77
N SER A 62 15.63 -3.38 -15.53
CA SER A 62 15.65 -2.80 -14.19
C SER A 62 14.40 -1.98 -13.84
N ALA A 63 14.08 -1.95 -12.55
CA ALA A 63 12.99 -1.16 -11.98
C ALA A 63 13.43 -0.46 -10.71
N SER A 64 12.82 0.70 -10.43
CA SER A 64 13.09 1.46 -9.21
C SER A 64 11.81 1.82 -8.48
N MET A 65 11.83 1.69 -7.16
CA MET A 65 10.72 1.97 -6.26
C MET A 65 11.18 2.90 -5.15
N ALA A 66 10.47 4.01 -4.98
CA ALA A 66 10.84 5.05 -4.03
C ALA A 66 9.94 5.04 -2.79
N CYS A 67 10.56 5.26 -1.64
CA CYS A 67 9.91 5.41 -0.34
C CYS A 67 10.41 6.69 0.33
N GLN A 68 9.49 7.64 0.53
CA GLN A 68 9.74 8.87 1.27
C GLN A 68 9.35 8.67 2.73
N VAL A 69 10.23 9.10 3.63
CA VAL A 69 10.05 8.98 5.09
C VAL A 69 9.99 10.38 5.69
N SER A 70 9.14 10.60 6.70
CA SER A 70 9.04 11.91 7.36
C SER A 70 10.28 12.29 8.19
N ALA A 71 11.10 11.31 8.58
CA ALA A 71 12.32 11.51 9.35
C ALA A 71 13.40 10.51 8.93
N LYS A 72 14.67 10.91 9.08
CA LYS A 72 15.81 10.03 8.81
C LYS A 72 15.81 8.87 9.81
N THR A 73 15.78 7.65 9.30
CA THR A 73 15.63 6.42 10.10
C THR A 73 16.16 5.21 9.34
N ILE A 74 16.16 4.04 9.98
CA ILE A 74 16.45 2.76 9.34
C ILE A 74 15.23 2.34 8.52
N VAL A 75 15.43 2.15 7.21
CA VAL A 75 14.40 1.70 6.29
C VAL A 75 14.66 0.26 5.88
N HIS A 76 13.67 -0.59 6.10
CA HIS A 76 13.67 -1.98 5.70
C HIS A 76 12.88 -2.14 4.40
N TRP A 77 13.34 -3.02 3.51
CA TRP A 77 12.60 -3.41 2.33
C TRP A 77 12.14 -4.86 2.46
N TYR A 78 10.86 -5.08 2.15
CA TYR A 78 10.22 -6.39 2.15
C TYR A 78 9.72 -6.70 0.75
N LYS A 79 9.77 -7.97 0.37
CA LYS A 79 9.14 -8.52 -0.82
C LYS A 79 8.06 -9.50 -0.39
N GLN A 80 6.91 -9.43 -1.04
CA GLN A 80 5.80 -10.35 -0.85
C GLN A 80 5.38 -10.95 -2.19
N HIS A 81 5.34 -12.28 -2.25
CA HIS A 81 4.68 -13.00 -3.34
C HIS A 81 3.18 -13.18 -3.03
N PRO A 82 2.31 -13.25 -4.05
CA PRO A 82 0.90 -13.53 -3.83
C PRO A 82 0.68 -14.79 -2.99
N GLY A 83 -0.11 -14.68 -1.92
CA GLY A 83 -0.38 -15.79 -0.99
C GLY A 83 0.72 -16.05 0.06
N GLU A 84 1.85 -15.35 0.00
CA GLU A 84 2.93 -15.49 0.99
C GLU A 84 2.98 -14.31 1.97
N PRO A 85 3.54 -14.49 3.18
CA PRO A 85 3.85 -13.37 4.06
C PRO A 85 5.01 -12.51 3.50
N PRO A 86 5.05 -11.19 3.76
CA PRO A 86 6.17 -10.34 3.38
C PRO A 86 7.48 -10.79 4.06
N LYS A 87 8.54 -10.97 3.27
CA LYS A 87 9.90 -11.33 3.74
C LYS A 87 10.84 -10.14 3.57
N ARG A 88 11.66 -9.85 4.58
CA ARG A 88 12.67 -8.78 4.48
C ARG A 88 13.76 -9.23 3.52
N ILE A 89 14.19 -8.32 2.65
CA ILE A 89 15.27 -8.57 1.68
C ILE A 89 16.53 -7.78 2.04
N LEU A 90 16.36 -6.58 2.57
CA LEU A 90 17.46 -5.73 3.02
C LEU A 90 16.96 -4.65 3.98
N TYR A 91 17.90 -3.95 4.60
CA TYR A 91 17.64 -2.70 5.30
C TYR A 91 18.77 -1.70 5.11
N VAL A 92 18.48 -0.42 5.28
CA VAL A 92 19.46 0.66 5.15
C VAL A 92 19.62 1.34 6.49
N SER A 93 20.80 1.19 7.08
CA SER A 93 21.21 1.83 8.33
C SER A 93 22.48 2.63 8.06
N GLY A 94 22.36 3.95 7.90
CA GLY A 94 23.48 4.79 7.48
C GLY A 94 23.58 4.89 5.96
N GLN A 95 24.79 4.73 5.40
CA GLN A 95 25.07 4.96 3.97
C GLN A 95 24.94 3.72 3.09
N SER A 96 25.03 2.51 3.65
CA SER A 96 25.07 1.27 2.89
C SER A 96 23.92 0.33 3.24
N PRO A 97 23.33 -0.36 2.25
CA PRO A 97 22.35 -1.40 2.51
C PRO A 97 23.00 -2.64 3.13
N VAL A 98 22.29 -3.28 4.04
CA VAL A 98 22.60 -4.60 4.60
C VAL A 98 21.57 -5.57 4.06
N PHE A 99 22.03 -6.61 3.37
CA PHE A 99 21.19 -7.61 2.72
C PHE A 99 21.00 -8.81 3.64
N ASP A 100 19.77 -9.35 3.65
CA ASP A 100 19.48 -10.57 4.41
C ASP A 100 20.02 -11.82 3.70
N ASP A 101 20.09 -11.78 2.36
CA ASP A 101 20.71 -12.81 1.51
C ASP A 101 21.85 -12.17 0.68
N SER A 102 23.07 -12.70 0.81
CA SER A 102 24.23 -12.21 0.07
C SER A 102 24.12 -12.37 -1.45
N SER A 103 23.29 -13.32 -1.93
CA SER A 103 23.07 -13.54 -3.36
C SER A 103 22.30 -12.41 -4.04
N ASP A 104 21.66 -11.53 -3.27
CA ASP A 104 20.91 -10.38 -3.76
C ASP A 104 21.76 -9.10 -3.91
N THR A 105 22.96 -9.08 -3.33
CA THR A 105 23.85 -7.90 -3.30
C THR A 105 24.20 -7.33 -4.67
N TRP A 106 24.28 -8.17 -5.72
CA TRP A 106 24.67 -7.74 -7.06
C TRP A 106 23.50 -7.16 -7.89
N ARG A 107 22.25 -7.43 -7.52
CA ARG A 107 21.05 -6.94 -8.24
C ARG A 107 20.34 -5.80 -7.54
N PHE A 108 20.36 -5.79 -6.22
CA PHE A 108 19.61 -4.82 -5.44
C PHE A 108 20.52 -3.66 -5.03
N GLN A 109 20.10 -2.45 -5.39
CA GLN A 109 20.79 -1.22 -5.03
C GLN A 109 19.84 -0.30 -4.28
N VAL A 110 20.33 0.40 -3.26
CA VAL A 110 19.54 1.44 -2.61
C VAL A 110 20.23 2.78 -2.78
N ARG A 111 19.51 3.75 -3.33
CA ARG A 111 19.94 5.15 -3.39
C ARG A 111 19.24 5.92 -2.29
N GLN A 112 20.02 6.65 -1.50
CA GLN A 112 19.52 7.57 -0.48
C GLN A 112 19.76 9.00 -0.99
N HIS A 113 18.72 9.83 -0.97
CA HIS A 113 18.93 11.25 -1.23
C HIS A 113 19.63 11.90 0.00
N PRO A 114 20.67 12.72 -0.19
CA PRO A 114 21.47 13.23 0.94
C PRO A 114 20.68 14.14 1.91
N THR A 115 19.74 14.92 1.37
CA THR A 115 18.98 15.95 2.08
C THR A 115 17.51 15.59 2.27
N GLU A 116 16.98 14.68 1.46
CA GLU A 116 15.60 14.24 1.53
C GLU A 116 15.60 12.82 2.12
N SER A 117 14.69 12.51 3.03
CA SER A 117 14.55 11.16 3.57
C SER A 117 13.87 10.24 2.54
N LEU A 118 14.43 10.17 1.33
CA LEU A 118 13.97 9.42 0.18
C LEU A 118 14.92 8.25 -0.06
N TYR A 119 14.35 7.04 -0.07
CA TYR A 119 15.06 5.79 -0.26
C TYR A 119 14.50 5.10 -1.50
N ALA A 120 15.33 4.92 -2.52
CA ALA A 120 14.95 4.27 -3.77
C ALA A 120 15.62 2.90 -3.88
N LEU A 121 14.81 1.84 -3.91
CA LEU A 121 15.24 0.47 -4.20
C LEU A 121 15.24 0.26 -5.71
N THR A 122 16.41 0.01 -6.28
CA THR A 122 16.57 -0.39 -7.68
C THR A 122 16.92 -1.87 -7.74
N ILE A 123 16.26 -2.58 -8.66
CA ILE A 123 16.46 -4.00 -8.91
C ILE A 123 16.90 -4.14 -10.36
N ASP A 124 18.11 -4.65 -10.58
CA ASP A 124 18.68 -4.92 -11.89
C ASP A 124 18.53 -6.40 -12.27
N TYR A 125 18.66 -6.69 -13.56
CA TYR A 125 18.56 -8.03 -14.14
C TYR A 125 17.26 -8.74 -13.78
N LEU A 126 16.15 -8.02 -13.95
CA LEU A 126 14.82 -8.50 -13.61
C LEU A 126 14.44 -9.78 -14.35
N THR A 127 13.83 -10.67 -13.59
CA THR A 127 13.21 -11.90 -14.07
C THR A 127 11.73 -11.91 -13.69
N PRO A 128 10.88 -12.74 -14.33
CA PRO A 128 9.49 -12.88 -13.92
C PRO A 128 9.30 -13.24 -12.44
N ARG A 129 10.29 -13.90 -11.82
CA ARG A 129 10.31 -14.26 -10.38
C ARG A 129 10.50 -13.06 -9.45
N ASP A 130 10.92 -11.92 -9.97
CA ASP A 130 11.00 -10.68 -9.20
C ASP A 130 9.63 -10.01 -9.03
N SER A 131 8.62 -10.42 -9.80
CA SER A 131 7.27 -9.92 -9.64
C SER A 131 6.71 -10.20 -8.24
N GLY A 132 6.10 -9.19 -7.65
CA GLY A 132 5.61 -9.22 -6.26
C GLY A 132 5.37 -7.83 -5.72
N THR A 133 4.86 -7.73 -4.50
CA THR A 133 4.66 -6.44 -3.83
C THR A 133 5.83 -6.13 -2.94
N TYR A 134 6.44 -4.97 -3.16
CA TYR A 134 7.57 -4.48 -2.39
C TYR A 134 7.10 -3.40 -1.42
N TYR A 135 7.45 -3.57 -0.15
CA TYR A 135 7.09 -2.64 0.91
C TYR A 135 8.36 -2.05 1.51
N CYS A 136 8.39 -0.73 1.65
CA CYS A 136 9.30 -0.13 2.62
C CYS A 136 8.66 -0.19 4.01
N ALA A 137 9.48 -0.31 5.05
CA ALA A 137 9.01 -0.32 6.42
C ALA A 137 10.00 0.36 7.35
N TYR A 138 9.46 0.96 8.40
CA TYR A 138 10.20 1.48 9.54
C TYR A 138 10.01 0.54 10.73
N CYS A 139 11.10 0.22 11.42
CA CYS A 139 11.09 -0.52 12.69
C CYS A 139 11.43 0.46 13.81
N GLY A 140 10.43 0.83 14.61
CA GLY A 140 10.60 1.51 15.88
C GLY A 140 10.84 0.52 17.02
N TYR A 141 10.89 1.03 18.25
CA TYR A 141 11.13 0.20 19.44
C TYR A 141 9.97 -0.77 19.72
N TYR A 142 8.73 -0.30 19.55
CA TYR A 142 7.51 -1.07 19.83
C TYR A 142 6.60 -1.29 18.61
N ASN A 143 6.89 -0.63 17.49
CA ASN A 143 6.00 -0.63 16.35
C ASN A 143 6.76 -0.80 15.03
N LYS A 144 6.11 -1.47 14.09
CA LYS A 144 6.57 -1.61 12.72
C LYS A 144 5.51 -0.99 11.81
N VAL A 145 5.93 0.00 11.03
CA VAL A 145 5.04 0.71 10.10
C VAL A 145 5.44 0.31 8.70
N PHE A 146 4.49 -0.13 7.88
CA PHE A 146 4.70 -0.43 6.47
C PHE A 146 4.22 0.74 5.62
N GLY A 147 4.92 0.99 4.53
CA GLY A 147 4.41 1.77 3.42
C GLY A 147 3.25 1.04 2.74
N SER A 148 2.59 1.74 1.82
CA SER A 148 1.42 1.24 1.10
C SER A 148 1.73 0.12 0.09
N GLY A 149 3.00 -0.20 -0.15
CA GLY A 149 3.43 -1.20 -1.11
C GLY A 149 3.46 -0.67 -2.55
N THR A 150 4.35 -1.25 -3.35
CA THR A 150 4.43 -1.05 -4.80
C THR A 150 4.50 -2.42 -5.45
N LYS A 151 3.53 -2.77 -6.31
CA LYS A 151 3.54 -4.03 -7.04
C LYS A 151 4.47 -3.93 -8.26
N LEU A 152 5.52 -4.72 -8.28
CA LEU A 152 6.39 -4.89 -9.43
C LEU A 152 5.82 -6.00 -10.33
N ILE A 153 5.68 -5.70 -11.61
CA ILE A 153 5.18 -6.64 -12.63
C ILE A 153 6.22 -6.69 -13.75
N VAL A 154 6.97 -7.79 -13.80
CA VAL A 154 7.97 -8.03 -14.86
C VAL A 154 7.27 -8.76 -15.99
N SER A 155 6.81 -8.02 -17.00
CA SER A 155 6.06 -8.57 -18.12
C SER A 155 6.29 -7.75 -19.39
N GLY A 156 6.19 -8.39 -20.56
CA GLY A 156 6.24 -7.70 -21.86
C GLY A 156 4.98 -6.93 -22.22
N LYS A 157 3.96 -6.91 -21.35
CA LYS A 157 2.66 -6.30 -21.63
C LYS A 157 2.69 -4.79 -21.39
N LEU A 158 2.16 -4.03 -22.34
CA LEU A 158 2.07 -2.58 -22.23
C LEU A 158 0.99 -2.17 -21.22
N HIS A 159 1.29 -1.17 -20.40
CA HIS A 159 0.32 -0.56 -19.51
C HIS A 159 -0.74 0.24 -20.26
N SER A 160 -1.94 0.31 -19.69
CA SER A 160 -3.03 1.11 -20.23
C SER A 160 -3.72 1.87 -19.12
N ARG A 161 -3.86 3.18 -19.31
CA ARG A 161 -4.65 4.05 -18.46
C ARG A 161 -6.12 3.60 -18.46
N PRO A 162 -6.90 3.85 -17.38
CA PRO A 162 -8.35 3.71 -17.42
C PRO A 162 -8.95 4.39 -18.65
N ALA A 163 -9.84 3.68 -19.33
CA ALA A 163 -10.54 4.18 -20.52
C ALA A 163 -11.80 4.97 -20.14
N ASN A 164 -12.49 4.52 -19.09
CA ASN A 164 -13.66 5.19 -18.52
C ASN A 164 -13.42 5.44 -17.03
N PHE A 165 -13.93 6.57 -16.55
CA PHE A 165 -13.84 6.96 -15.15
C PHE A 165 -15.03 7.85 -14.80
N GLU A 166 -15.93 7.36 -13.94
CA GLU A 166 -17.16 8.07 -13.61
C GLU A 166 -17.61 7.83 -12.16
N ILE A 167 -18.49 8.72 -11.68
CA ILE A 167 -19.19 8.55 -10.40
C ILE A 167 -20.68 8.44 -10.68
N LEU A 168 -21.26 7.32 -10.26
CA LEU A 168 -22.69 7.07 -10.21
C LEU A 168 -23.19 7.38 -8.80
N GLN A 169 -24.45 7.77 -8.69
CA GLN A 169 -25.09 8.03 -7.39
C GLN A 169 -26.40 7.26 -7.27
N LYS A 170 -26.68 6.74 -6.08
CA LYS A 170 -27.95 6.11 -5.75
C LYS A 170 -28.41 6.51 -4.36
N GLU A 171 -29.62 7.04 -4.27
CA GLU A 171 -30.29 7.33 -3.00
C GLU A 171 -31.02 6.09 -2.51
N HIS A 172 -30.87 5.79 -1.22
CA HIS A 172 -31.57 4.70 -0.57
C HIS A 172 -31.88 5.07 0.89
N LYS A 173 -33.17 5.26 1.20
CA LYS A 173 -33.65 5.72 2.53
C LYS A 173 -32.97 7.04 2.93
N ASN A 174 -32.30 7.09 4.07
CA ASN A 174 -31.62 8.28 4.61
C ASN A 174 -30.13 8.32 4.25
N GLN A 175 -29.72 7.62 3.20
CA GLN A 175 -28.32 7.55 2.78
C GLN A 175 -28.19 7.70 1.26
N ILE A 176 -27.02 8.18 0.85
CA ILE A 176 -26.61 8.32 -0.54
C ILE A 176 -25.36 7.49 -0.72
N MET A 177 -25.37 6.65 -1.75
CA MET A 177 -24.23 5.83 -2.15
C MET A 177 -23.66 6.39 -3.45
N TYR A 178 -22.40 6.79 -3.39
CA TYR A 178 -21.61 7.12 -4.56
C TYR A 178 -20.81 5.89 -4.98
N VAL A 179 -20.81 5.58 -6.28
CA VAL A 179 -20.03 4.49 -6.86
C VAL A 179 -19.07 5.08 -7.87
N CYS A 180 -17.78 4.99 -7.57
CA CYS A 180 -16.72 5.35 -8.48
C CYS A 180 -16.34 4.14 -9.31
N LEU A 181 -16.59 4.20 -10.62
CA LEU A 181 -16.30 3.13 -11.57
C LEU A 181 -15.09 3.53 -12.42
N ILE A 182 -14.06 2.68 -12.43
CA ILE A 182 -12.82 2.89 -13.20
C ILE A 182 -12.62 1.66 -14.07
N GLU A 183 -12.61 1.84 -15.39
CA GLU A 183 -12.69 0.70 -16.31
C GLU A 183 -11.52 0.57 -17.28
N LYS A 184 -11.25 -0.67 -17.67
CA LYS A 184 -10.38 -1.06 -18.78
C LYS A 184 -8.96 -0.52 -18.66
N PHE A 185 -8.34 -0.70 -17.50
CA PHE A 185 -6.94 -0.37 -17.24
C PHE A 185 -6.06 -1.62 -17.09
N TYR A 186 -4.74 -1.43 -17.15
CA TYR A 186 -3.75 -2.47 -16.88
C TYR A 186 -2.46 -1.79 -16.43
N PRO A 187 -1.78 -2.27 -15.37
CA PRO A 187 -2.03 -3.49 -14.58
C PRO A 187 -3.24 -3.41 -13.63
N ASP A 188 -3.52 -4.50 -12.90
CA ASP A 188 -4.64 -4.65 -11.95
C ASP A 188 -4.53 -3.78 -10.68
N VAL A 189 -3.46 -3.00 -10.52
CA VAL A 189 -3.20 -2.23 -9.31
C VAL A 189 -3.50 -0.76 -9.53
N ILE A 190 -4.50 -0.29 -8.80
CA ILE A 190 -4.91 1.10 -8.78
C ILE A 190 -5.25 1.51 -7.36
N ARG A 191 -4.86 2.72 -6.96
CA ARG A 191 -5.22 3.32 -5.68
C ARG A 191 -6.40 4.26 -5.91
N VAL A 192 -7.44 4.13 -5.10
CA VAL A 192 -8.65 4.95 -5.18
C VAL A 192 -8.81 5.68 -3.85
N THR A 193 -9.06 6.99 -3.90
CA THR A 193 -9.22 7.84 -2.72
C THR A 193 -10.38 8.80 -2.92
N TRP A 194 -11.21 8.95 -1.90
CA TRP A 194 -12.32 9.91 -1.90
C TRP A 194 -11.92 11.21 -1.19
N THR A 195 -12.31 12.35 -1.75
CA THR A 195 -12.08 13.66 -1.14
C THR A 195 -13.35 14.51 -1.15
N ASP A 196 -13.47 15.42 -0.18
CA ASP A 196 -14.52 16.45 -0.17
C ASP A 196 -14.14 17.68 -1.03
N LYS A 197 -15.03 18.67 -1.08
CA LYS A 197 -14.81 19.96 -1.77
C LYS A 197 -13.58 20.73 -1.28
N GLY A 198 -13.13 20.49 -0.04
CA GLY A 198 -11.93 21.08 0.54
C GLY A 198 -10.65 20.30 0.25
N ASN A 199 -10.70 19.28 -0.63
CA ASN A 199 -9.62 18.32 -0.87
C ASN A 199 -9.20 17.54 0.37
N LYS A 200 -10.06 17.44 1.39
CA LYS A 200 -9.80 16.61 2.56
C LYS A 200 -10.12 15.17 2.20
N ILE A 201 -9.21 14.27 2.55
CA ILE A 201 -9.41 12.83 2.37
C ILE A 201 -10.58 12.41 3.27
N VAL A 202 -11.56 11.75 2.67
CA VAL A 202 -12.63 11.10 3.43
C VAL A 202 -12.05 9.78 3.94
N GLU A 203 -12.08 9.58 5.25
CA GLU A 203 -11.57 8.39 5.93
C GLU A 203 -12.70 7.74 6.74
N GLY A 204 -12.74 6.41 6.80
CA GLY A 204 -13.69 5.67 7.62
C GLY A 204 -14.27 4.44 6.94
N ASP A 205 -15.09 3.71 7.70
CA ASP A 205 -15.74 2.45 7.28
C ASP A 205 -16.84 2.64 6.23
N ASN A 206 -17.17 3.89 5.91
CA ASN A 206 -18.14 4.26 4.89
C ASN A 206 -17.55 4.24 3.47
N ILE A 207 -16.26 3.91 3.33
CA ILE A 207 -15.60 3.70 2.06
C ILE A 207 -15.30 2.21 1.88
N VAL A 208 -15.77 1.66 0.77
CA VAL A 208 -15.48 0.28 0.38
C VAL A 208 -14.77 0.29 -0.97
N LYS A 209 -13.75 -0.55 -1.14
CA LYS A 209 -13.07 -0.77 -2.42
C LYS A 209 -13.27 -2.21 -2.83
N GLY A 210 -13.81 -2.44 -4.02
CA GLY A 210 -14.00 -3.78 -4.57
C GLY A 210 -12.69 -4.36 -5.08
N ASP A 211 -12.65 -5.66 -5.29
CA ASP A 211 -11.54 -6.28 -6.00
C ASP A 211 -11.57 -5.89 -7.47
N ALA A 212 -10.38 -5.78 -8.09
CA ALA A 212 -10.30 -5.57 -9.53
C ALA A 212 -10.81 -6.82 -10.27
N TRP A 213 -11.75 -6.63 -11.19
CA TRP A 213 -12.27 -7.71 -12.03
C TRP A 213 -11.82 -7.54 -13.47
N LYS A 214 -11.79 -8.64 -14.21
CA LYS A 214 -11.42 -8.68 -15.63
C LYS A 214 -12.50 -9.45 -16.41
N PRO A 215 -13.20 -8.81 -17.38
CA PRO A 215 -14.15 -9.53 -18.24
C PRO A 215 -13.45 -10.64 -19.03
N THR A 216 -14.10 -11.78 -19.25
CA THR A 216 -13.48 -12.98 -19.88
C THR A 216 -12.89 -12.74 -21.27
N LYS A 217 -13.42 -11.74 -22.00
CA LYS A 217 -12.99 -11.40 -23.37
C LYS A 217 -12.02 -10.22 -23.44
N GLU A 218 -11.74 -9.56 -22.33
CA GLU A 218 -10.86 -8.40 -22.28
C GLU A 218 -9.66 -8.69 -21.39
N ASP A 219 -8.49 -8.23 -21.80
CA ASP A 219 -7.28 -8.44 -21.02
C ASP A 219 -6.97 -7.24 -20.11
N LYS A 220 -8.01 -6.52 -19.71
CA LYS A 220 -7.97 -5.28 -18.94
C LYS A 220 -8.87 -5.36 -17.72
N TYR A 221 -8.45 -4.73 -16.65
CA TYR A 221 -9.13 -4.73 -15.37
C TYR A 221 -10.06 -3.53 -15.25
N SER A 222 -11.09 -3.70 -14.44
CA SER A 222 -11.99 -2.67 -13.98
C SER A 222 -12.16 -2.80 -12.47
N ILE A 223 -12.50 -1.71 -11.79
CA ILE A 223 -12.71 -1.69 -10.35
C ILE A 223 -13.81 -0.69 -9.98
N SER A 224 -14.45 -0.91 -8.84
CA SER A 224 -15.38 0.03 -8.23
C SER A 224 -15.00 0.32 -6.78
N SER A 225 -15.23 1.56 -6.37
CA SER A 225 -15.20 1.95 -4.97
C SER A 225 -16.50 2.66 -4.61
N TRP A 226 -17.00 2.43 -3.41
CA TRP A 226 -18.23 2.99 -2.91
C TRP A 226 -17.95 3.93 -1.74
N LEU A 227 -18.67 5.04 -1.70
CA LEU A 227 -18.73 5.96 -0.57
C LEU A 227 -20.20 6.11 -0.14
N THR A 228 -20.50 5.79 1.11
CA THR A 228 -21.83 5.99 1.69
C THR A 228 -21.84 7.22 2.59
N VAL A 229 -22.79 8.12 2.38
CA VAL A 229 -22.98 9.32 3.20
C VAL A 229 -24.43 9.46 3.66
N PRO A 230 -24.68 10.13 4.80
CA PRO A 230 -26.03 10.50 5.20
C PRO A 230 -26.69 11.44 4.19
N ALA A 231 -28.00 11.32 3.99
CA ALA A 231 -28.75 12.11 3.01
C ALA A 231 -28.73 13.62 3.31
N GLU A 232 -28.49 14.01 4.57
CA GLU A 232 -28.33 15.40 4.99
C GLU A 232 -27.12 16.07 4.33
N LYS A 233 -26.17 15.29 3.82
CA LYS A 233 -24.95 15.76 3.13
C LYS A 233 -25.04 15.72 1.60
N LYS A 234 -26.25 15.61 1.03
CA LYS A 234 -26.49 15.48 -0.42
C LYS A 234 -25.86 16.58 -1.28
N ASP A 235 -25.86 17.80 -0.75
CA ASP A 235 -25.37 18.99 -1.46
C ASP A 235 -23.84 19.15 -1.36
N GLU A 236 -23.18 18.31 -0.57
CA GLU A 236 -21.73 18.23 -0.56
C GLU A 236 -21.22 17.59 -1.86
N ASN A 237 -20.10 18.11 -2.37
CA ASN A 237 -19.42 17.50 -3.50
C ASN A 237 -18.32 16.57 -3.01
N TYR A 238 -18.41 15.32 -3.46
CA TYR A 238 -17.37 14.33 -3.27
C TYR A 238 -16.68 14.07 -4.61
N TYR A 239 -15.38 13.75 -4.51
CA TYR A 239 -14.52 13.50 -5.64
C TYR A 239 -13.90 12.12 -5.45
N CYS A 240 -13.98 11.29 -6.49
CA CYS A 240 -13.20 10.07 -6.56
C CYS A 240 -11.91 10.40 -7.29
N ASN A 241 -10.79 9.98 -6.71
CA ASN A 241 -9.47 10.17 -7.30
C ASN A 241 -8.85 8.79 -7.48
N TYR A 242 -8.17 8.58 -8.61
CA TYR A 242 -7.36 7.39 -8.80
C TYR A 242 -5.89 7.74 -9.03
N GLU A 243 -5.03 6.81 -8.61
CA GLU A 243 -3.62 6.78 -8.93
C GLU A 243 -3.28 5.42 -9.54
N HIS A 244 -2.81 5.44 -10.78
CA HIS A 244 -2.35 4.30 -11.56
C HIS A 244 -0.91 4.57 -12.02
N GLU A 245 -0.16 3.55 -12.42
CA GLU A 245 1.23 3.77 -12.86
C GLU A 245 1.36 4.70 -14.09
N THR A 246 0.28 4.83 -14.87
CA THR A 246 0.21 5.74 -16.03
C THR A 246 -0.15 7.18 -15.65
N GLY A 247 -0.49 7.47 -14.39
CA GLY A 247 -0.85 8.81 -13.92
C GLY A 247 -1.98 8.85 -12.91
N LYS A 248 -2.43 10.06 -12.60
CA LYS A 248 -3.49 10.36 -11.63
C LYS A 248 -4.61 11.13 -12.30
N GLU A 249 -5.83 10.98 -11.79
CA GLU A 249 -7.01 11.73 -12.25
C GLU A 249 -8.04 11.84 -11.13
N SER A 250 -8.95 12.81 -11.26
CA SER A 250 -10.04 13.07 -10.31
C SER A 250 -11.33 13.34 -11.08
N VAL A 251 -12.45 12.79 -10.63
CA VAL A 251 -13.78 13.01 -11.20
C VAL A 251 -14.78 13.31 -10.09
N THR A 252 -15.80 14.11 -10.41
CA THR A 252 -16.96 14.36 -9.54
C THR A 252 -18.24 13.94 -10.27
N LYS A 253 -19.38 13.97 -9.58
CA LYS A 253 -20.67 13.61 -10.17
C LYS A 253 -20.90 14.37 -11.48
N GLN A 254 -21.32 13.68 -12.54
CA GLN A 254 -21.83 14.34 -13.74
C GLN A 254 -23.22 14.91 -13.42
N GLY A 255 -23.42 16.20 -13.69
CA GLY A 255 -24.75 16.80 -13.55
C GLY A 255 -25.70 16.16 -14.55
N ILE A 256 -26.82 15.63 -14.06
CA ILE A 256 -28.01 15.37 -14.87
C ILE A 256 -28.95 16.54 -14.63
#